data_AF-A0A1G1X1B8-F1
#
_entry.id   AF-A0A1G1X1B8-F1
#
_cell.length_a   1.000
_cell.length_b   1.000
_cell.length_c   1.000
_cell.angle_alpha   90.00
_cell.angle_beta   90.00
_cell.angle_gamma   90.00
#
_symmetry.space_group_name_H-M   'P 1'
#
loop_
_entity.id
_entity.type
_entity.pdbx_description
1 polymer ?
#
loop_
_entity_poly.entity_id
_entity_poly.type
_entity_poly.pdbx_seq_one_letter_code
_entity_poly.pdbx_strand_id
1 'polypeptide(L)'
;MDTRSFGEYLVLVACALLLLILMIPALGHARRESRDGIQRENLAHVKRMLEDENNKLGYYPASFSATPYGYYVTMKEGKKALGWYVRAPIENPQVPGTYYDAEEGHNFHYRYVQEDGKIFYEICGGEYSC
;
A
#
# COMPACT_ATOMS: atom_id res chain seq x y z
N MET A 1 53.53 -16.71 13.73
CA MET A 1 52.20 -16.39 13.18
C MET A 1 52.19 -16.88 11.75
N ASP A 2 51.53 -18.00 11.49
CA ASP A 2 51.49 -18.62 10.16
C ASP A 2 50.73 -17.72 9.19
N THR A 3 51.43 -17.23 8.17
CA THR A 3 50.87 -16.39 7.10
C THR A 3 49.75 -17.09 6.32
N ARG A 4 49.71 -18.43 6.38
CA ARG A 4 48.73 -19.28 5.70
C ARG A 4 47.34 -19.20 6.33
N SER A 5 47.25 -19.22 7.67
CA SER A 5 45.96 -19.10 8.37
C SER A 5 45.40 -17.68 8.26
N PHE A 6 46.25 -16.65 8.29
CA PHE A 6 45.83 -15.26 8.10
C PHE A 6 45.15 -15.01 6.74
N GLY A 7 45.67 -15.63 5.67
CA GLY A 7 45.06 -15.55 4.33
C GLY A 7 43.67 -16.18 4.25
N GLU A 8 43.48 -17.33 4.89
CA GLU A 8 42.18 -18.02 4.94
C GLU A 8 41.14 -17.22 5.73
N TYR A 9 41.52 -16.62 6.86
CA TYR A 9 40.64 -15.73 7.63
C TYR A 9 40.21 -14.51 6.80
N LEU A 10 41.13 -13.91 6.04
CA LEU A 10 40.83 -12.75 5.22
C LEU A 10 39.81 -13.07 4.11
N VAL A 11 39.95 -14.24 3.47
CA VAL A 11 38.98 -14.73 2.48
C VAL A 11 37.61 -14.96 3.11
N LEU A 12 37.55 -15.58 4.29
CA LEU A 12 36.28 -15.80 4.99
C LEU A 12 35.56 -14.50 5.34
N VAL A 13 36.31 -13.50 5.84
CA VAL A 13 35.76 -12.18 6.15
C VAL A 13 35.26 -11.48 4.87
N ALA A 14 36.02 -11.55 3.77
CA ALA A 14 35.60 -10.98 2.50
C ALA A 14 34.32 -11.64 1.96
N CYS A 15 34.20 -12.97 2.05
CA CYS A 15 32.98 -13.69 1.68
C CYS A 15 31.79 -13.31 2.56
N ALA A 16 32.00 -13.18 3.87
CA ALA A 16 30.94 -12.75 4.80
C ALA A 16 30.46 -11.32 4.51
N LEU A 17 31.39 -10.39 4.24
CA LEU A 17 31.05 -9.02 3.86
C LEU A 17 30.31 -8.98 2.53
N LEU A 18 30.73 -9.77 1.54
CA LEU A 18 30.06 -9.87 0.26
C LEU A 18 28.61 -10.38 0.42
N LEU A 19 28.40 -11.42 1.24
CA LEU A 19 27.06 -11.91 1.55
C LEU A 19 26.19 -10.84 2.23
N LEU A 20 26.75 -10.09 3.18
CA LEU A 20 26.02 -9.00 3.83
C LEU A 20 25.62 -7.90 2.84
N ILE A 21 26.53 -7.51 1.93
CA ILE A 21 26.25 -6.49 0.91
C ILE A 21 25.13 -6.96 -0.04
N LEU A 22 25.16 -8.22 -0.46
CA LEU A 22 24.12 -8.80 -1.32
C LEU A 22 22.73 -8.84 -0.66
N MET A 23 22.66 -8.87 0.68
CA MET A 23 21.40 -8.91 1.42
C MET A 23 20.76 -7.53 1.62
N ILE A 24 21.52 -6.43 1.52
CA ILE A 24 21.03 -5.06 1.68
C ILE A 24 19.80 -4.76 0.79
N PRO A 25 19.81 -5.01 -0.54
CA PRO A 25 18.66 -4.71 -1.39
C PRO A 25 17.40 -5.50 -1.02
N ALA A 26 17.56 -6.78 -0.66
CA ALA A 26 16.45 -7.63 -0.24
C ALA A 26 15.80 -7.11 1.05
N LEU A 27 16.61 -6.71 2.03
CA LEU A 27 16.12 -6.08 3.27
C LEU A 27 15.43 -4.74 2.99
N GLY A 28 15.97 -3.95 2.06
CA GLY A 28 15.35 -2.71 1.62
C GLY A 28 13.95 -2.93 1.03
N HIS A 29 13.81 -3.91 0.15
CA HIS A 29 12.51 -4.27 -0.44
C HIS A 29 11.52 -4.81 0.61
N ALA A 30 11.96 -5.71 1.50
CA ALA A 30 11.12 -6.24 2.57
C ALA A 30 10.59 -5.15 3.51
N ARG A 31 11.42 -4.15 3.83
CA ARG A 31 11.00 -3.00 4.64
C ARG A 31 9.96 -2.13 3.92
N ARG A 32 10.11 -1.91 2.61
CA ARG A 32 9.12 -1.20 1.81
C ARG A 32 7.79 -1.95 1.77
N GLU A 33 7.83 -3.25 1.54
CA GLU A 33 6.61 -4.08 1.50
C GLU A 33 5.88 -4.07 2.84
N SER A 34 6.62 -4.14 3.95
CA SER A 34 6.03 -4.02 5.28
C SER A 34 5.35 -2.66 5.51
N ARG A 35 5.92 -1.56 5.01
CA ARG A 35 5.29 -0.23 5.11
C ARG A 35 4.07 -0.13 4.21
N ASP A 36 4.15 -0.63 2.98
CA ASP A 36 3.04 -0.64 2.04
C ASP A 36 1.87 -1.47 2.59
N GLY A 37 2.14 -2.62 3.22
CA GLY A 37 1.12 -3.42 3.90
C GLY A 37 0.38 -2.64 5.00
N ILE A 38 1.11 -1.87 5.80
CA ILE A 38 0.49 -0.99 6.82
C ILE A 38 -0.40 0.08 6.15
N GLN A 39 0.05 0.67 5.04
CA GLN A 39 -0.76 1.66 4.31
C GLN A 39 -2.05 1.04 3.76
N ARG A 40 -1.98 -0.17 3.20
CA ARG A 40 -3.15 -0.90 2.68
C ARG A 40 -4.15 -1.22 3.79
N GLU A 41 -3.70 -1.73 4.93
CA GLU A 41 -4.58 -2.03 6.07
C GLU A 41 -5.24 -0.76 6.63
N ASN A 42 -4.49 0.35 6.71
CA ASN A 42 -5.04 1.63 7.16
C ASN A 42 -6.13 2.15 6.21
N LEU A 43 -5.93 2.03 4.89
CA LEU A 43 -6.97 2.39 3.93
C LEU A 43 -8.18 1.44 4.02
N ALA A 44 -7.96 0.15 4.25
CA ALA A 44 -9.04 -0.80 4.50
C ALA A 44 -9.85 -0.41 5.75
N HIS A 45 -9.18 0.03 6.82
CA HIS A 45 -9.85 0.59 8.00
C HIS A 45 -10.69 1.82 7.67
N VAL A 46 -10.17 2.77 6.88
CA VAL A 46 -10.94 3.95 6.44
C VAL A 46 -12.15 3.53 5.61
N LYS A 47 -12.00 2.56 4.70
CA LYS A 47 -13.13 2.02 3.93
C LYS A 47 -14.21 1.49 4.86
N ARG A 48 -13.84 0.65 5.85
CA ARG A 48 -14.80 0.12 6.84
C ARG A 48 -15.53 1.23 7.59
N MET A 49 -14.85 2.32 7.96
CA MET A 49 -15.49 3.49 8.58
C MET A 49 -16.55 4.14 7.68
N LEU A 50 -16.26 4.28 6.38
CA LEU A 50 -17.19 4.83 5.39
C LEU A 50 -18.38 3.90 5.15
N GLU A 51 -18.15 2.59 5.12
CA GLU A 51 -19.22 1.58 5.05
C GLU A 51 -20.12 1.64 6.30
N ASP A 52 -19.54 1.74 7.49
CA ASP A 52 -20.28 1.90 8.75
C ASP A 52 -21.11 3.19 8.76
N GLU A 53 -20.57 4.29 8.23
CA GLU A 53 -21.29 5.55 8.12
C GLU A 53 -22.45 5.45 7.13
N ASN A 54 -22.23 4.81 5.98
CA ASN A 54 -23.28 4.52 5.01
C ASN A 54 -24.38 3.62 5.60
N ASN A 55 -24.01 2.61 6.39
CA ASN A 55 -24.97 1.75 7.08
C ASN A 55 -25.81 2.52 8.12
N LYS A 56 -25.24 3.55 8.76
CA LYS A 56 -25.94 4.39 9.75
C LYS A 56 -26.81 5.47 9.13
N LEU A 57 -26.33 6.12 8.06
CA LEU A 57 -26.97 7.30 7.46
C LEU A 57 -27.76 6.99 6.18
N GLY A 58 -27.51 5.82 5.57
CA GLY A 58 -28.05 5.41 4.28
C GLY A 58 -27.38 6.06 3.07
N TYR A 59 -26.21 6.69 3.26
CA TYR A 59 -25.40 7.26 2.18
C TYR A 59 -23.94 7.48 2.61
N TYR A 60 -23.01 7.49 1.65
CA TYR A 60 -21.64 7.95 1.89
C TYR A 60 -21.56 9.48 1.91
N PRO A 61 -20.77 10.09 2.80
CA PRO A 61 -20.66 11.53 2.88
C PRO A 61 -19.93 12.13 1.65
N ALA A 62 -20.42 13.24 1.10
CA ALA A 62 -19.71 13.96 0.04
C ALA A 62 -18.39 14.62 0.49
N SER A 63 -18.14 14.67 1.81
CA SER A 63 -16.90 15.17 2.40
C SER A 63 -16.56 14.34 3.63
N PHE A 64 -15.37 13.76 3.65
CA PHE A 64 -14.87 12.95 4.77
C PHE A 64 -13.40 13.30 5.03
N SER A 65 -13.04 13.44 6.31
CA SER A 65 -11.65 13.68 6.69
C SER A 65 -10.94 12.34 6.87
N ALA A 66 -10.19 11.93 5.85
CA ALA A 66 -9.41 10.69 5.89
C ALA A 66 -7.94 10.91 6.30
N THR A 67 -7.58 12.07 6.87
CA THR A 67 -6.18 12.44 7.20
C THR A 67 -5.43 11.29 7.91
N PRO A 68 -4.23 10.89 7.44
CA PRO A 68 -3.40 11.52 6.42
C PRO A 68 -3.74 11.14 4.96
N TYR A 69 -4.75 10.32 4.74
CA TYR A 69 -5.17 9.83 3.43
C TYR A 69 -6.05 10.85 2.71
N GLY A 70 -6.06 10.76 1.38
CA GLY A 70 -6.95 11.57 0.55
C GLY A 70 -8.26 10.84 0.29
N TYR A 71 -9.38 11.52 0.52
CA TYR A 71 -10.73 11.07 0.15
C TYR A 71 -11.23 11.86 -1.04
N TYR A 72 -11.64 11.16 -2.10
CA TYR A 72 -12.04 11.77 -3.37
C TYR A 72 -13.39 11.22 -3.81
N VAL A 73 -14.30 12.12 -4.13
CA VAL A 73 -15.64 11.76 -4.61
C VAL A 73 -15.64 11.87 -6.13
N THR A 74 -15.97 10.79 -6.82
CA THR A 74 -16.04 10.73 -8.29
C THR A 74 -17.44 11.07 -8.80
N MET A 75 -18.48 10.70 -8.04
CA MET A 75 -19.86 11.01 -8.36
C MET A 75 -20.64 11.39 -7.10
N LYS A 76 -21.49 12.41 -7.21
CA LYS A 76 -22.27 12.92 -6.07
C LYS A 76 -23.71 13.27 -6.46
N GLU A 77 -24.59 13.11 -5.50
CA GLU A 77 -25.98 13.58 -5.55
C GLU A 77 -26.29 14.37 -4.27
N GLY A 78 -26.30 15.70 -4.39
CA GLY A 78 -26.45 16.59 -3.24
C GLY A 78 -25.32 16.41 -2.22
N LYS A 79 -25.65 15.86 -1.04
CA LYS A 79 -24.70 15.57 0.06
C LYS A 79 -24.18 14.14 0.05
N LYS A 80 -24.64 13.30 -0.88
CA LYS A 80 -24.30 11.88 -0.97
C LYS A 80 -23.20 11.66 -1.99
N ALA A 81 -22.14 10.96 -1.61
CA ALA A 81 -21.20 10.39 -2.56
C ALA A 81 -21.79 9.08 -3.11
N LEU A 82 -21.97 9.01 -4.42
CA LEU A 82 -22.40 7.80 -5.12
C LEU A 82 -21.21 6.95 -5.56
N GLY A 83 -20.06 7.59 -5.81
CA GLY A 83 -18.79 6.93 -6.09
C GLY A 83 -17.65 7.70 -5.45
N TRP A 84 -16.68 6.99 -4.89
CA TRP A 84 -15.55 7.58 -4.19
C TRP A 84 -14.36 6.63 -4.14
N TYR A 85 -13.19 7.19 -3.85
CA TYR A 85 -12.00 6.42 -3.52
C TYR A 85 -11.19 7.09 -2.41
N VAL A 86 -10.46 6.27 -1.66
CA VAL A 86 -9.43 6.70 -0.72
C VAL A 86 -8.07 6.26 -1.23
N ARG A 87 -7.06 7.12 -1.11
CA ARG A 87 -5.71 6.83 -1.62
C ARG A 87 -4.60 7.09 -0.63
N ALA A 88 -3.55 6.28 -0.74
CA ALA A 88 -2.28 6.43 -0.03
C ALA A 88 -1.13 6.14 -1.01
N PRO A 89 0.02 6.82 -0.86
CA PRO A 89 1.21 6.48 -1.62
C PRO A 89 1.79 5.14 -1.14
N ILE A 90 2.30 4.35 -2.08
CA ILE A 90 3.06 3.13 -1.83
C ILE A 90 4.46 3.26 -2.42
N GLU A 91 5.41 2.52 -1.88
CA GLU A 91 6.82 2.62 -2.24
C GLU A 91 7.28 1.57 -3.24
N ASN A 92 6.71 0.37 -3.18
CA ASN A 92 7.08 -0.68 -4.12
C ASN A 92 6.39 -0.49 -5.47
N PRO A 93 7.13 -0.67 -6.59
CA PRO A 93 6.56 -0.60 -7.92
C PRO A 93 5.48 -1.66 -8.10
N GLN A 94 4.31 -1.23 -8.56
CA GLN A 94 3.18 -2.07 -8.91
C GLN A 94 2.73 -1.76 -10.33
N VAL A 95 2.21 -2.77 -11.02
CA VAL A 95 1.60 -2.57 -12.33
C VAL A 95 0.27 -1.84 -12.13
N PRO A 96 0.03 -0.70 -12.80
CA PRO A 96 -1.27 -0.04 -12.73
C PRO A 96 -2.38 -0.95 -13.23
N GLY A 97 -3.50 -0.95 -12.52
CA GLY A 97 -4.62 -1.84 -12.83
C GLY A 97 -5.67 -1.83 -11.73
N THR A 98 -6.86 -2.33 -12.06
CA THR A 98 -7.98 -2.51 -11.13
C THR A 98 -8.11 -3.98 -10.77
N TYR A 99 -8.31 -4.24 -9.49
CA TYR A 99 -8.34 -5.56 -8.89
C TYR A 99 -9.52 -5.67 -7.91
N TYR A 100 -9.87 -6.90 -7.55
CA TYR A 100 -10.88 -7.19 -6.54
C TYR A 100 -10.27 -8.11 -5.50
N ASP A 101 -10.31 -7.70 -4.24
CA ASP A 101 -9.80 -8.49 -3.13
C ASP A 101 -10.87 -9.42 -2.57
N ALA A 102 -10.94 -10.63 -3.12
CA ALA A 102 -11.78 -11.71 -2.61
C ALA A 102 -11.09 -12.52 -1.50
N GLU A 103 -9.75 -12.53 -1.48
CA GLU A 103 -8.96 -13.51 -0.72
C GLU A 103 -8.62 -13.03 0.69
N GLU A 104 -8.40 -11.73 0.89
CA GLU A 104 -8.08 -11.17 2.22
C GLU A 104 -9.34 -10.85 3.05
N GLY A 105 -10.51 -11.32 2.59
CA GLY A 105 -11.78 -11.19 3.33
C GLY A 105 -12.35 -9.77 3.35
N HIS A 106 -11.74 -8.84 2.62
CA HIS A 106 -12.17 -7.46 2.57
C HIS A 106 -13.27 -7.19 1.52
N ASN A 107 -13.36 -8.01 0.46
CA ASN A 107 -14.38 -7.93 -0.58
C ASN A 107 -14.54 -6.52 -1.20
N PHE A 108 -13.43 -5.84 -1.49
CA PHE A 108 -13.47 -4.51 -2.11
C PHE A 108 -12.69 -4.43 -3.42
N HIS A 109 -13.09 -3.46 -4.26
CA HIS A 109 -12.36 -3.05 -5.44
C HIS A 109 -11.23 -2.09 -5.06
N TYR A 110 -10.05 -2.31 -5.63
CA TYR A 110 -8.89 -1.43 -5.47
C TYR A 110 -8.15 -1.27 -6.79
N ARG A 111 -7.29 -0.25 -6.88
CA ARG A 111 -6.41 -0.07 -8.03
C ARG A 111 -5.07 0.53 -7.65
N TYR A 112 -4.07 0.27 -8.49
CA TYR A 112 -2.79 0.98 -8.46
C TYR A 112 -2.77 2.04 -9.56
N VAL A 113 -2.42 3.27 -9.21
CA VAL A 113 -2.32 4.40 -10.14
C VAL A 113 -0.95 5.03 -10.02
N GLN A 114 -0.36 5.43 -11.16
CA GLN A 114 0.91 6.16 -11.18
C GLN A 114 0.66 7.62 -11.55
N GLU A 115 0.96 8.54 -10.64
CA GLU A 115 0.81 10.00 -10.82
C GLU A 115 2.06 10.71 -10.30
N ASP A 116 2.59 11.67 -11.07
CA ASP A 116 3.75 12.50 -10.69
C ASP A 116 4.98 11.71 -10.19
N GLY A 117 5.24 10.55 -10.80
CA GLY A 117 6.36 9.66 -10.44
C GLY A 117 6.16 8.91 -9.12
N LYS A 118 4.98 9.00 -8.49
CA LYS A 118 4.57 8.22 -7.33
C LYS A 118 3.55 7.17 -7.73
N ILE A 119 3.43 6.14 -6.91
CA ILE A 119 2.42 5.10 -7.07
C ILE A 119 1.46 5.23 -5.90
N PHE A 120 0.18 5.19 -6.21
CA PHE A 120 -0.91 5.26 -5.25
C PHE A 120 -1.66 3.95 -5.25
N TYR A 121 -1.99 3.50 -4.06
CA TYR A 121 -2.98 2.46 -3.83
C TYR A 121 -4.30 3.14 -3.50
N GLU A 122 -5.34 2.81 -4.27
CA GLU A 122 -6.67 3.42 -4.14
C GLU A 122 -7.70 2.34 -3.85
N ILE A 123 -8.49 2.52 -2.80
CA ILE A 123 -9.65 1.66 -2.49
C ILE A 123 -10.92 2.39 -2.90
N CYS A 124 -11.75 1.69 -3.67
CA CYS A 124 -12.99 2.20 -4.25
C CYS A 124 -14.21 1.88 -3.39
N GLY A 125 -15.23 2.73 -3.43
CA GLY A 125 -16.54 2.46 -2.82
C GLY A 125 -17.67 3.25 -3.46
N GLY A 126 -18.90 2.84 -3.17
CA GLY A 126 -20.09 3.32 -3.87
C GLY A 126 -20.39 2.49 -5.11
N GLU A 127 -20.51 3.14 -6.27
CA GLU A 127 -20.72 2.47 -7.56
C GLU A 127 -19.53 1.57 -7.91
N TYR A 128 -19.81 0.42 -8.55
CA TYR A 128 -19.03 -0.83 -8.60
C TYR A 128 -17.55 -0.79 -9.03
N SER A 129 -16.93 0.35 -9.30
CA SER A 129 -15.49 0.43 -9.61
C SER A 129 -15.02 1.88 -9.69
N CYS A 130 -13.81 2.15 -9.21
CA CYS A 130 -12.91 3.05 -9.92
C CYS A 130 -12.16 2.23 -11.00
#